data_AF-A0A423SWX0-F1
#
_entry.id   AF-A0A423SWX0-F1
#
_cell.length_a   1.000
_cell.length_b   1.000
_cell.length_c   1.000
_cell.angle_alpha   90.00
_cell.angle_beta   90.00
_cell.angle_gamma   90.00
#
_symmetry.space_group_name_H-M   'P 1'
#
loop_
_entity.id
_entity.type
_entity.pdbx_description
1 polymer ?
#
loop_
_entity_poly.entity_id
_entity_poly.type
_entity_poly.pdbx_seq_one_letter_code
_entity_poly.pdbx_strand_id
1 'polypeptide(L)'
;MTGLVPTDVDECLVANGGCGANALCSNTPGSRDCTCAPGFTGDGFTCSDVDECLVNNGGCDVNAVCQNTNGGRTCTCLPGFSGNGITCTDVDECLVANGGCDANARCSNTPGSRDCTCKSGIHLGDGLVCTDVDECLVANGGCHANADCKNDVGGRTCTCHPGYTGDGLQCTAELVLALLVIQVMEKCASPSSALLVMLVKVQSVLRTLTLMATQTLN
;
A
#
# COMPACT_ATOMS: atom_id res chain seq x y z
N MET A 1 64.85 -13.54 63.39
CA MET A 1 63.80 -12.52 63.49
C MET A 1 63.01 -12.58 62.20
N THR A 2 61.77 -13.07 62.26
CA THR A 2 60.87 -13.10 61.10
C THR A 2 60.43 -11.66 60.84
N GLY A 3 61.08 -10.99 59.88
CA GLY A 3 60.66 -9.68 59.42
C GLY A 3 59.28 -9.80 58.79
N LEU A 4 58.27 -9.24 59.47
CA LEU A 4 56.97 -8.98 58.85
C LEU A 4 57.22 -8.04 57.69
N VAL A 5 57.11 -8.55 56.47
CA VAL A 5 57.02 -7.70 55.28
C VAL A 5 55.67 -6.97 55.40
N PRO A 6 55.64 -5.63 55.42
CA PRO A 6 54.38 -4.90 55.40
C PRO A 6 53.63 -5.31 54.13
N THR A 7 52.49 -5.96 54.30
CA THR A 7 51.57 -6.21 53.20
C THR A 7 50.83 -4.93 52.91
N ASP A 8 50.66 -4.64 51.63
CA ASP A 8 49.85 -3.54 51.15
C ASP A 8 48.43 -3.58 51.74
N VAL A 9 47.88 -2.41 52.05
CA VAL A 9 46.52 -2.29 52.58
C VAL A 9 45.59 -2.06 51.39
N ASP A 10 44.68 -3.00 51.14
CA ASP A 10 43.68 -2.83 50.10
C ASP A 10 42.64 -1.77 50.51
N GLU A 11 42.80 -0.53 50.02
CA GLU A 11 41.87 0.54 50.36
C GLU A 11 40.50 0.38 49.68
N CYS A 12 40.38 -0.44 48.62
CA CYS A 12 39.13 -0.65 47.91
C CYS A 12 38.10 -1.42 48.74
N LEU A 13 38.55 -2.19 49.75
CA LEU A 13 37.67 -2.95 50.65
C LEU A 13 36.81 -2.07 51.57
N VAL A 14 37.16 -0.80 51.75
CA VAL A 14 36.43 0.13 52.62
C VAL A 14 35.97 1.35 51.82
N ALA A 15 34.66 1.57 51.78
CA ALA A 15 34.03 2.70 51.10
C ALA A 15 34.53 2.89 49.65
N ASN A 16 34.73 1.79 48.91
CA ASN A 16 35.24 1.77 47.53
C ASN A 16 36.54 2.57 47.36
N GLY A 17 37.42 2.55 48.36
CA GLY A 17 38.63 3.35 48.32
C GLY A 17 38.33 4.82 48.08
N GLY A 18 37.26 5.38 48.67
CA GLY A 18 36.88 6.79 48.53
C GLY A 18 36.73 7.28 47.08
N CYS A 19 36.64 6.38 46.10
CA CYS A 19 36.37 6.73 44.71
C CYS A 19 34.94 7.26 44.58
N GLY A 20 34.69 8.00 43.49
CA GLY A 20 33.40 8.61 43.22
C GLY A 20 32.28 7.59 43.03
N ALA A 21 31.03 8.08 43.06
CA ALA A 21 29.92 7.28 42.56
C ALA A 21 30.13 6.94 41.08
N ASN A 22 29.78 5.72 40.68
CA ASN A 22 30.04 5.19 39.32
C ASN A 22 31.53 5.12 38.95
N ALA A 23 32.42 4.97 39.92
CA ALA A 23 33.85 4.70 39.71
C ALA A 23 34.26 3.32 40.23
N LEU A 24 35.26 2.74 39.57
CA LEU A 24 35.94 1.50 39.92
C LEU A 24 37.23 1.83 40.67
N CYS A 25 37.40 1.23 41.85
CA CYS A 25 38.64 1.27 42.61
C CYS A 25 39.56 0.12 42.21
N SER A 26 40.83 0.42 41.97
CA SER A 26 41.90 -0.56 41.78
C SER A 26 42.97 -0.35 42.84
N ASN A 27 43.21 -1.37 43.67
CA ASN A 27 44.26 -1.33 44.68
C ASN A 27 45.65 -1.36 44.02
N THR A 28 46.58 -0.57 44.52
CA THR A 28 47.97 -0.50 44.04
C THR A 28 48.94 -0.50 45.22
N PRO A 29 50.19 -0.96 45.08
CA PRO A 29 51.11 -0.96 46.21
C PRO A 29 51.31 0.45 46.81
N GLY A 30 50.81 0.67 48.03
CA GLY A 30 50.90 1.92 48.77
C GLY A 30 49.86 2.99 48.42
N SER A 31 48.85 2.69 47.60
CA SER A 31 47.76 3.61 47.24
C SER A 31 46.61 2.89 46.51
N ARG A 32 45.64 3.65 46.02
CA ARG A 32 44.61 3.18 45.08
C ARG A 32 44.50 4.10 43.86
N ASP A 33 44.02 3.54 42.77
CA ASP A 33 43.59 4.26 41.57
C ASP A 33 42.07 4.22 41.45
N CYS A 34 41.47 5.36 41.12
CA CYS A 34 40.05 5.48 40.84
C CYS A 34 39.85 5.76 39.35
N THR A 35 38.97 5.02 38.71
CA THR A 35 38.61 5.22 37.29
C THR A 35 37.10 5.21 37.13
N CYS A 36 36.54 6.07 36.28
CA CYS A 36 35.10 6.01 36.03
C CYS A 36 34.71 4.67 35.39
N ALA A 37 33.57 4.12 35.80
CA ALA A 37 33.02 2.90 35.23
C ALA A 37 32.69 3.10 33.73
N PRO A 38 32.57 2.02 32.93
CA PRO A 38 32.13 2.13 31.54
C PRO A 38 30.81 2.90 31.42
N GLY A 39 30.71 3.79 30.43
CA GLY A 39 29.57 4.71 30.26
C GLY A 39 29.68 6.00 31.07
N PHE A 40 30.74 6.19 31.86
CA PHE A 40 30.99 7.41 32.63
C PHE A 40 32.34 8.05 32.29
N THR A 41 32.42 9.36 32.49
CA THR A 41 33.63 10.17 32.26
C THR A 41 33.92 11.08 33.45
N GLY A 42 35.19 11.41 33.67
CA GLY A 42 35.66 12.19 34.82
C GLY A 42 37.03 11.76 35.32
N ASP A 43 37.34 12.11 36.57
CA ASP A 43 38.64 11.86 37.21
C ASP A 43 38.66 10.64 38.14
N GLY A 44 37.58 9.85 38.17
CA GLY A 44 37.43 8.70 39.07
C GLY A 44 36.94 9.04 40.48
N PHE A 45 37.01 10.31 40.89
CA PHE A 45 36.44 10.80 42.14
C PHE A 45 35.12 11.54 41.92
N THR A 46 34.96 12.16 40.75
CA THR A 46 33.73 12.73 40.22
C THR A 46 33.51 12.16 38.82
N CYS A 47 32.51 11.29 38.69
CA CYS A 47 32.13 10.69 37.42
C CYS A 47 30.74 11.16 37.00
N SER A 48 30.62 11.54 35.73
CA SER A 48 29.36 11.93 35.10
C SER A 48 29.04 10.97 33.97
N ASP A 49 27.76 10.74 33.76
CA ASP A 49 27.25 9.91 32.67
C ASP A 49 27.69 10.47 31.30
N VAL A 50 28.03 9.58 30.37
CA VAL A 50 28.34 9.94 28.98
C VAL A 50 27.07 9.81 28.16
N ASP A 51 26.63 10.91 27.55
CA ASP A 51 25.51 10.84 26.60
C ASP A 51 25.99 10.32 25.24
N GLU A 52 25.83 9.01 25.01
CA GLU A 52 26.23 8.41 23.74
C GLU A 52 25.35 8.87 22.57
N CYS A 53 24.13 9.37 22.82
CA CYS A 53 23.22 9.78 21.76
C CYS A 53 23.72 11.03 21.01
N LEU A 54 24.59 11.83 21.63
CA LEU A 54 25.19 13.02 21.00
C LEU A 54 26.12 12.70 19.84
N VAL A 55 26.62 11.46 19.73
CA VAL A 55 27.53 11.03 18.67
C VAL A 55 26.92 9.87 17.89
N ASN A 56 26.76 10.05 16.58
CA ASN A 56 26.25 9.01 15.67
C ASN A 56 24.92 8.37 16.14
N ASN A 57 24.02 9.13 16.79
CA ASN A 57 22.77 8.63 17.38
C ASN A 57 23.02 7.45 18.35
N GLY A 58 24.16 7.45 19.05
CA GLY A 58 24.62 6.33 19.86
C GLY A 58 25.05 5.10 19.06
N GLY A 59 24.84 5.03 17.75
CA GLY A 59 24.88 3.80 16.97
C GLY A 59 23.54 3.05 16.94
N CYS A 60 22.43 3.74 17.23
CA CYS A 60 21.09 3.27 16.86
C CYS A 60 20.90 3.31 15.34
N ASP A 61 19.93 2.54 14.84
CA ASP A 61 19.48 2.60 13.45
C ASP A 61 19.03 4.03 13.07
N VAL A 62 19.07 4.37 11.78
CA VAL A 62 18.56 5.64 11.27
C VAL A 62 17.05 5.78 11.48
N ASN A 63 16.33 4.65 11.51
CA ASN A 63 14.90 4.58 11.82
C ASN A 63 14.66 4.27 13.31
N ALA A 64 15.55 4.71 14.20
CA ALA A 64 15.41 4.56 15.64
C ALA A 64 15.76 5.84 16.41
N VAL A 65 15.15 5.99 17.58
CA VAL A 65 15.45 7.05 18.54
C VAL A 65 16.43 6.51 19.57
N CYS A 66 17.54 7.23 19.76
CA CYS A 66 18.43 7.02 20.89
C CYS A 66 17.90 7.75 22.12
N GLN A 67 17.88 7.06 23.26
CA GLN A 67 17.62 7.66 24.57
C GLN A 67 18.78 7.35 25.50
N ASN A 68 19.42 8.41 25.98
CA ASN A 68 20.50 8.31 26.94
C ASN A 68 19.97 7.81 28.29
N THR A 69 20.76 6.98 28.96
CA THR A 69 20.44 6.38 30.26
C THR A 69 21.68 6.38 31.14
N ASN A 70 21.51 6.34 32.46
CA ASN A 70 22.67 6.36 33.34
C ASN A 70 23.55 5.10 33.14
N GLY A 71 24.76 5.29 32.61
CA GLY A 71 25.75 4.26 32.29
C GLY A 71 25.63 3.65 30.89
N GLY A 72 24.83 4.25 29.99
CA GLY A 72 24.69 3.77 28.62
C GLY A 72 23.50 4.35 27.87
N ARG A 73 22.97 3.62 26.89
CA ARG A 73 21.83 4.09 26.09
C ARG A 73 20.87 3.00 25.68
N THR A 74 19.68 3.40 25.28
CA THR A 74 18.67 2.54 24.67
C THR A 74 18.32 3.04 23.27
N CYS A 75 17.98 2.11 22.37
CA CYS A 75 17.46 2.43 21.03
C CYS A 75 16.06 1.86 20.90
N THR A 76 15.14 2.66 20.34
CA THR A 76 13.79 2.22 20.04
C THR A 76 13.45 2.55 18.59
N CYS A 77 12.98 1.59 17.82
CA CYS A 77 12.56 1.85 16.43
C CYS A 77 11.45 2.92 16.38
N LEU A 78 11.45 3.72 15.33
CA LEU A 78 10.39 4.69 15.06
C LEU A 78 9.04 3.99 14.84
N PRO A 79 7.90 4.69 15.04
CA PRO A 79 6.59 4.16 14.67
C PRO A 79 6.56 3.67 13.22
N GLY A 80 5.90 2.53 12.97
CA GLY A 80 5.88 1.88 11.66
C GLY A 80 7.10 1.00 11.37
N PHE A 81 8.10 0.96 12.26
CA PHE A 81 9.26 0.07 12.17
C PHE A 81 9.28 -0.93 13.32
N SER A 82 9.91 -2.08 13.09
CA SER A 82 10.09 -3.14 14.08
C SER A 82 11.54 -3.62 14.13
N GLY A 83 11.98 -4.09 15.29
CA GLY A 83 13.36 -4.52 15.49
C GLY A 83 13.87 -4.25 16.90
N ASN A 84 15.19 -4.22 17.07
CA ASN A 84 15.86 -4.03 18.36
C ASN A 84 16.42 -2.61 18.55
N GLY A 85 16.09 -1.67 17.66
CA GLY A 85 16.58 -0.28 17.68
C GLY A 85 18.00 -0.09 17.12
N ILE A 86 18.82 -1.14 17.07
CA ILE A 86 20.11 -1.15 16.34
C ILE A 86 19.90 -1.52 14.87
N THR A 87 18.89 -2.35 14.62
CA THR A 87 18.39 -2.68 13.29
C THR A 87 16.88 -2.56 13.33
N CYS A 88 16.34 -1.71 12.47
CA CYS A 88 14.91 -1.48 12.33
C CYS A 88 14.48 -1.74 10.89
N THR A 89 13.44 -2.55 10.74
CA THR A 89 12.83 -2.87 9.45
C THR A 89 11.42 -2.34 9.40
N ASP A 90 11.07 -1.76 8.25
CA ASP A 90 9.74 -1.28 7.95
C ASP A 90 8.69 -2.37 8.12
N VAL A 91 7.56 -2.03 8.73
CA VAL A 91 6.44 -2.96 8.93
C VAL A 91 5.47 -2.80 7.77
N ASP A 92 5.32 -3.84 6.95
CA ASP A 92 4.34 -3.83 5.88
C ASP A 92 2.92 -4.03 6.43
N GLU A 93 2.19 -2.93 6.67
CA GLU A 93 0.85 -3.03 7.22
C GLU A 93 -0.18 -3.48 6.17
N CYS A 94 0.14 -3.47 4.87
CA CYS A 94 -0.77 -3.95 3.83
C CYS A 94 -1.01 -5.46 3.92
N LEU A 95 -0.08 -6.21 4.53
CA LEU A 95 -0.19 -7.65 4.75
C LEU A 95 -1.31 -8.03 5.74
N VAL A 96 -1.75 -7.10 6.58
CA VAL A 96 -2.78 -7.34 7.60
C VAL A 96 -3.97 -6.42 7.35
N ALA A 97 -5.15 -7.02 7.13
CA ALA A 97 -6.41 -6.30 6.93
C ALA A 97 -6.32 -5.17 5.87
N ASN A 98 -5.60 -5.42 4.76
CA ASN A 98 -5.35 -4.47 3.66
C ASN A 98 -4.82 -3.12 4.15
N GLY A 99 -4.03 -3.13 5.22
CA GLY A 99 -3.57 -1.89 5.82
C GLY A 99 -4.75 -0.96 6.17
N GLY A 100 -5.85 -1.48 6.70
CA GLY A 100 -7.02 -0.68 7.09
C GLY A 100 -7.61 0.22 5.99
N CYS A 101 -7.18 0.06 4.74
CA CYS A 101 -7.74 0.76 3.60
C CYS A 101 -9.15 0.21 3.31
N ASP A 102 -9.97 1.02 2.62
CA ASP A 102 -11.28 0.60 2.15
C ASP A 102 -11.16 -0.69 1.28
N ALA A 103 -12.21 -1.52 1.27
CA ALA A 103 -12.27 -2.71 0.41
C ALA A 103 -12.18 -2.36 -1.10
N ASN A 104 -12.56 -1.13 -1.45
CA ASN A 104 -12.47 -0.56 -2.78
C ASN A 104 -11.21 0.29 -3.00
N ALA A 105 -10.23 0.19 -2.09
CA ALA A 105 -8.91 0.81 -2.23
C ALA A 105 -7.79 -0.23 -2.37
N ARG A 106 -6.70 0.21 -2.99
CA ARG A 106 -5.42 -0.48 -3.02
C ARG A 106 -4.55 0.07 -1.90
N CYS A 107 -4.02 -0.81 -1.06
CA CYS A 107 -2.95 -0.47 -0.11
C CYS A 107 -1.59 -0.48 -0.83
N SER A 108 -0.71 0.43 -0.47
CA SER A 108 0.69 0.46 -0.91
C SER A 108 1.57 0.79 0.28
N ASN A 109 2.46 -0.14 0.64
CA ASN A 109 3.34 0.02 1.78
C ASN A 109 4.35 1.15 1.55
N THR A 110 4.63 1.96 2.58
CA THR A 110 5.60 3.05 2.54
C THR A 110 6.47 3.05 3.79
N PRO A 111 7.70 3.60 3.76
CA PRO A 111 8.53 3.61 4.97
C PRO A 111 7.85 4.29 6.17
N GLY A 112 7.58 3.52 7.21
CA GLY A 112 6.94 3.92 8.46
C GLY A 112 5.41 4.02 8.41
N SER A 113 4.76 3.64 7.31
CA SER A 113 3.31 3.76 7.13
C SER A 113 2.81 2.98 5.90
N ARG A 114 1.58 3.27 5.49
CA ARG A 114 1.03 2.89 4.19
C ARG A 114 0.27 4.04 3.55
N ASP A 115 0.07 3.93 2.24
CA ASP A 115 -0.86 4.77 1.47
C ASP A 115 -2.05 3.93 0.98
N CYS A 116 -3.23 4.51 1.08
CA CYS A 116 -4.46 3.95 0.52
C CYS A 116 -4.89 4.76 -0.70
N THR A 117 -5.32 4.09 -1.77
CA THR A 117 -5.83 4.77 -2.96
C THR A 117 -7.05 4.05 -3.49
N CYS A 118 -8.18 4.75 -3.64
CA CYS A 118 -9.38 4.17 -4.26
C CYS A 118 -9.08 3.64 -5.66
N LYS A 119 -9.72 2.53 -6.05
CA LYS A 119 -9.57 1.98 -7.41
C LYS A 119 -10.03 3.03 -8.43
N SER A 120 -9.10 3.47 -9.28
CA SER A 120 -9.28 4.59 -10.19
C SER A 120 -10.43 4.36 -11.17
N GLY A 121 -11.13 5.45 -11.50
CA GLY A 121 -12.14 5.49 -12.57
C GLY A 121 -13.55 5.03 -12.16
N ILE A 122 -13.68 4.34 -11.03
CA ILE A 122 -14.96 3.81 -10.52
C ILE A 122 -15.24 4.21 -9.06
N HIS A 123 -14.21 4.62 -8.32
CA HIS A 123 -14.35 5.09 -6.95
C HIS A 123 -13.55 6.37 -6.70
N LEU A 124 -14.07 7.23 -5.81
CA LEU A 124 -13.44 8.45 -5.34
C LEU A 124 -13.40 8.48 -3.81
N GLY A 125 -12.41 9.16 -3.25
CA GLY A 125 -12.23 9.28 -1.81
C GLY A 125 -10.75 9.37 -1.43
N ASP A 126 -10.47 9.23 -0.13
CA ASP A 126 -9.12 9.30 0.44
C ASP A 126 -8.44 7.92 0.53
N GLY A 127 -9.10 6.86 0.07
CA GLY A 127 -8.60 5.48 0.13
C GLY A 127 -8.90 4.75 1.45
N LEU A 128 -9.21 5.48 2.53
CA LEU A 128 -9.79 4.91 3.75
C LEU A 128 -11.30 4.78 3.64
N VAL A 129 -11.91 5.71 2.91
CA VAL A 129 -13.31 5.67 2.49
C VAL A 129 -13.35 5.87 0.99
N CYS A 130 -13.94 4.91 0.27
CA CYS A 130 -14.13 4.98 -1.17
C CYS A 130 -15.62 4.92 -1.53
N THR A 131 -16.11 5.93 -2.23
CA THR A 131 -17.48 5.99 -2.74
C THR A 131 -17.51 5.72 -4.23
N ASP A 132 -18.53 5.01 -4.66
CA ASP A 132 -18.85 4.76 -6.06
C ASP A 132 -19.03 6.07 -6.85
N VAL A 133 -18.53 6.07 -8.09
CA VAL A 133 -18.70 7.16 -9.04
C VAL A 133 -19.83 6.80 -9.99
N ASP A 134 -20.82 7.69 -10.14
CA ASP A 134 -21.81 7.51 -11.19
C ASP A 134 -21.24 7.94 -12.54
N GLU A 135 -20.69 6.98 -13.30
CA GLU A 135 -20.11 7.30 -14.61
C GLU A 135 -21.18 7.64 -15.65
N CYS A 136 -22.45 7.27 -15.43
CA CYS A 136 -23.54 7.59 -16.36
C CYS A 136 -23.79 9.10 -16.46
N LEU A 137 -23.42 9.88 -15.44
CA LEU A 137 -23.53 11.34 -15.44
C LEU A 137 -22.62 12.03 -16.46
N VAL A 138 -21.55 11.37 -16.92
CA VAL A 138 -20.61 11.93 -17.90
C VAL A 138 -20.64 11.11 -19.17
N ALA A 139 -21.02 11.73 -20.30
CA ALA A 139 -21.05 11.09 -21.62
C ALA A 139 -21.83 9.75 -21.67
N ASN A 140 -22.91 9.60 -20.88
CA ASN A 140 -23.67 8.35 -20.73
C ASN A 140 -22.77 7.16 -20.31
N GLY A 141 -21.73 7.45 -19.53
CA GLY A 141 -20.60 6.58 -19.19
C GLY A 141 -19.74 6.12 -20.37
N GLY A 142 -20.08 6.51 -21.61
CA GLY A 142 -19.56 5.91 -22.83
C GLY A 142 -20.36 4.69 -23.31
N CYS A 143 -21.62 4.52 -22.92
CA CYS A 143 -22.53 3.58 -23.59
C CYS A 143 -22.76 4.02 -25.05
N HIS A 144 -23.18 3.07 -25.89
CA HIS A 144 -23.64 3.37 -27.24
C HIS A 144 -24.79 4.39 -27.22
N ALA A 145 -24.95 5.19 -28.27
CA ALA A 145 -26.04 6.16 -28.37
C ALA A 145 -27.46 5.53 -28.34
N ASN A 146 -27.55 4.25 -28.71
CA ASN A 146 -28.78 3.44 -28.64
C ASN A 146 -28.75 2.46 -27.46
N ALA A 147 -28.18 2.88 -26.32
CA ALA A 147 -28.14 2.10 -25.10
C ALA A 147 -28.34 2.99 -23.87
N ASP A 148 -29.01 2.44 -22.87
CA ASP A 148 -29.17 3.06 -21.56
C ASP A 148 -28.00 2.68 -20.64
N CYS A 149 -27.47 3.67 -19.93
CA CYS A 149 -26.48 3.48 -18.87
C CYS A 149 -27.18 3.29 -17.52
N LYS A 150 -26.74 2.30 -16.75
CA LYS A 150 -27.12 2.07 -15.36
C LYS A 150 -25.87 2.09 -14.50
N ASN A 151 -25.84 2.98 -13.51
CA ASN A 151 -24.76 3.00 -12.54
C ASN A 151 -24.82 1.76 -11.63
N ASP A 152 -23.67 1.13 -11.40
CA ASP A 152 -23.52 -0.04 -10.55
C ASP A 152 -22.32 0.17 -9.61
N VAL A 153 -22.30 -0.49 -8.45
CA VAL A 153 -21.14 -0.36 -7.55
C VAL A 153 -19.90 -0.95 -8.24
N GLY A 154 -18.90 -0.11 -8.48
CA GLY A 154 -17.65 -0.47 -9.14
C GLY A 154 -17.70 -0.39 -10.66
N GLY A 155 -18.62 0.40 -11.24
CA GLY A 155 -18.68 0.68 -12.66
C GLY A 155 -20.09 0.93 -13.17
N ARG A 156 -20.37 0.48 -14.39
CA ARG A 156 -21.69 0.67 -15.01
C ARG A 156 -22.06 -0.47 -15.95
N THR A 157 -23.35 -0.64 -16.14
CA THR A 157 -23.91 -1.55 -17.15
C THR A 157 -24.55 -0.75 -18.29
N CYS A 158 -24.26 -1.13 -19.53
CA CYS A 158 -24.94 -0.61 -20.72
C CYS A 158 -25.93 -1.64 -21.25
N THR A 159 -27.16 -1.21 -21.55
CA THR A 159 -28.19 -2.08 -22.15
C THR A 159 -28.71 -1.46 -23.43
N CYS A 160 -28.61 -2.18 -24.57
CA CYS A 160 -29.13 -1.69 -25.83
C CYS A 160 -30.64 -1.44 -25.73
N HIS A 161 -31.10 -0.36 -26.40
CA HIS A 161 -32.51 -0.05 -26.53
C HIS A 161 -33.27 -1.18 -27.27
N PRO A 162 -34.59 -1.33 -27.06
CA PRO A 162 -35.39 -2.32 -27.78
C PRO A 162 -35.21 -2.24 -29.31
N GLY A 163 -35.05 -3.39 -29.97
CA GLY A 163 -34.78 -3.50 -31.41
C GLY A 163 -33.30 -3.38 -31.79
N TYR A 164 -32.39 -3.28 -30.80
CA TYR A 164 -30.95 -3.35 -30.98
C TYR A 164 -30.33 -4.50 -30.18
N THR A 165 -29.29 -5.10 -30.74
CA THR A 165 -28.51 -6.18 -30.11
C THR A 165 -27.03 -5.83 -30.04
N GLY A 166 -26.36 -6.28 -28.99
CA GLY A 166 -24.94 -6.07 -28.75
C GLY A 166 -24.59 -6.10 -27.26
N ASP A 167 -23.45 -5.53 -26.89
CA ASP A 167 -22.94 -5.47 -25.51
C ASP A 167 -23.28 -4.16 -24.79
N GLY A 168 -24.09 -3.29 -25.40
CA GLY A 168 -24.45 -1.97 -24.87
C GLY A 168 -23.39 -0.88 -25.12
N LEU A 169 -22.13 -1.24 -25.39
CA LEU A 169 -21.10 -0.32 -25.88
C LEU A 169 -21.15 -0.21 -27.41
N GLN A 170 -21.58 -1.27 -28.07
CA GLN A 170 -21.90 -1.34 -29.49
C GLN A 170 -23.28 -1.96 -29.65
N CYS A 171 -24.21 -1.22 -30.25
CA CYS A 171 -25.58 -1.69 -30.48
C CYS A 171 -25.91 -1.63 -31.97
N THR A 172 -26.34 -2.77 -32.53
CA THR A 172 -26.72 -2.91 -33.94
C THR A 172 -28.20 -3.21 -34.05
N ALA A 173 -28.89 -2.55 -34.98
CA ALA A 173 -30.32 -2.78 -35.17
C ALA A 173 -30.57 -4.23 -35.63
N GLU A 174 -31.51 -4.92 -34.99
CA GLU A 174 -31.86 -6.32 -35.29
C GLU A 174 -32.30 -6.53 -36.74
N LEU A 175 -32.85 -5.50 -37.38
CA LEU A 175 -33.22 -5.52 -38.80
C LEU A 175 -32.02 -5.70 -39.73
N VAL A 176 -30.81 -5.25 -39.32
CA VAL A 176 -29.56 -5.44 -40.06
C VAL A 176 -29.04 -6.87 -39.90
N LEU A 177 -29.20 -7.46 -38.71
CA LEU A 177 -28.84 -8.86 -38.47
C LEU A 177 -29.70 -9.79 -39.32
N ALA A 178 -31.01 -9.54 -39.40
CA ALA A 178 -31.89 -10.29 -40.28
C ALA A 178 -31.48 -10.13 -41.76
N LEU A 179 -31.03 -8.94 -42.20
CA LEU A 179 -30.48 -8.74 -43.54
C LEU A 179 -29.21 -9.57 -43.81
N LEU A 180 -28.29 -9.63 -42.85
CA LEU A 180 -27.05 -10.43 -42.93
C LEU A 180 -27.35 -11.93 -42.95
N VAL A 181 -28.29 -12.39 -42.12
CA VAL A 181 -28.73 -13.79 -42.11
C VAL A 181 -29.35 -14.16 -43.45
N ILE A 182 -30.20 -13.32 -44.03
CA ILE A 182 -30.78 -13.58 -45.36
C ILE A 182 -29.68 -13.64 -46.44
N GLN A 183 -28.67 -12.76 -46.39
CA GLN A 183 -27.52 -12.81 -47.32
C GLN A 183 -26.69 -14.11 -47.19
N VAL A 184 -26.54 -14.64 -45.97
CA VAL A 184 -25.88 -15.94 -45.75
C VAL A 184 -26.74 -17.08 -46.28
N MET A 185 -28.06 -17.04 -46.04
CA MET A 185 -29.00 -18.04 -46.53
C MET A 185 -29.10 -18.04 -48.08
N GLU A 186 -29.02 -16.88 -48.75
CA GLU A 186 -28.93 -16.78 -50.22
C GLU A 186 -27.68 -17.48 -50.76
N LYS A 187 -26.55 -17.37 -50.07
CA LYS A 187 -25.30 -18.05 -50.47
C LYS A 187 -25.31 -19.56 -50.23
N CYS A 188 -26.11 -20.04 -49.28
CA CYS A 188 -26.26 -21.47 -48.98
C CYS A 188 -27.38 -22.16 -49.77
N ALA A 189 -28.32 -21.40 -50.34
CA ALA A 189 -29.43 -21.94 -51.14
C ALA A 189 -29.01 -22.19 -52.59
N SER A 190 -29.50 -23.29 -53.18
CA SER A 190 -29.25 -23.57 -54.60
C SER A 190 -30.04 -22.60 -55.50
N PRO A 191 -29.47 -22.19 -56.67
CA PRO A 191 -30.01 -21.13 -57.54
C PRO A 191 -31.41 -21.42 -58.12
N SER A 192 -31.88 -22.66 -58.04
CA SER A 192 -33.19 -23.08 -58.57
C SER A 192 -34.22 -23.41 -57.47
N SER A 193 -33.89 -23.16 -56.20
CA SER A 193 -34.79 -23.47 -55.09
C SER A 193 -35.87 -22.39 -54.92
N ALA A 194 -37.12 -22.82 -54.66
CA ALA A 194 -38.21 -21.91 -54.28
C ALA A 194 -37.86 -21.12 -52.99
N LEU A 195 -36.98 -21.69 -52.16
CA LEU A 195 -36.41 -21.07 -50.98
C LEU A 195 -35.59 -19.81 -51.32
N LEU A 196 -34.77 -19.83 -52.38
CA LEU A 196 -33.99 -18.67 -52.81
C LEU A 196 -34.90 -17.52 -53.28
N VAL A 197 -35.97 -17.82 -54.02
CA VAL A 197 -36.93 -16.80 -54.49
C VAL A 197 -37.69 -16.15 -53.33
N MET A 198 -38.05 -16.94 -52.31
CA MET A 198 -38.64 -16.44 -51.07
C MET A 198 -37.66 -15.53 -50.32
N LEU A 199 -36.40 -15.96 -50.15
CA LEU A 199 -35.34 -15.20 -49.47
C LEU A 199 -35.09 -13.83 -50.13
N VAL A 200 -35.00 -13.78 -51.47
CA VAL A 200 -34.81 -12.52 -52.23
C VAL A 200 -35.96 -11.53 -52.00
N LYS A 201 -37.21 -12.02 -51.94
CA LYS A 201 -38.38 -11.17 -51.68
C LYS A 201 -38.38 -10.63 -50.24
N VAL A 202 -38.04 -11.48 -49.27
CA VAL A 202 -37.89 -11.05 -47.87
C VAL A 202 -36.77 -10.02 -47.75
N GLN A 203 -35.63 -10.20 -48.44
CA GLN A 203 -34.51 -9.25 -48.45
C GLN A 203 -34.90 -7.88 -49.00
N SER A 204 -35.69 -7.84 -50.08
CA SER A 204 -36.20 -6.59 -50.67
C SER A 204 -37.13 -5.83 -49.71
N VAL A 205 -38.05 -6.54 -49.06
CA VAL A 205 -38.95 -5.96 -48.05
C VAL A 205 -38.16 -5.43 -46.85
N LEU A 206 -37.20 -6.21 -46.36
CA LEU A 206 -36.40 -5.85 -45.19
C LEU A 206 -35.44 -4.66 -45.47
N ARG A 207 -34.91 -4.54 -46.69
CA ARG A 207 -34.15 -3.35 -47.16
C ARG A 207 -35.02 -2.09 -47.21
N THR A 208 -36.27 -2.25 -47.64
CA THR A 208 -37.20 -1.12 -47.71
C THR A 208 -37.59 -0.65 -46.30
N LEU A 209 -37.82 -1.59 -45.37
CA LEU A 209 -38.10 -1.30 -43.96
C LEU A 209 -36.91 -0.66 -43.24
N THR A 210 -35.68 -1.12 -43.49
CA THR A 210 -34.46 -0.50 -42.93
C THR A 210 -34.27 0.93 -43.42
N LEU A 211 -34.48 1.19 -44.71
CA LEU A 211 -34.41 2.55 -45.27
C LEU A 211 -35.42 3.50 -44.60
N MET A 212 -36.64 3.02 -44.37
CA MET A 212 -37.70 3.81 -43.72
C MET A 212 -37.42 4.05 -42.23
N ALA A 213 -36.84 3.08 -41.52
CA ALA A 213 -36.40 3.25 -40.14
C ALA A 213 -35.26 4.28 -40.01
N THR A 214 -34.31 4.31 -40.95
CA THR A 214 -33.23 5.32 -40.94
C THR A 214 -33.68 6.74 -41.30
N GLN A 215 -34.81 6.92 -41.99
CA GLN A 215 -35.35 8.24 -42.35
C GLN A 215 -36.22 8.88 -41.25
N THR A 216 -36.60 8.11 -40.22
CA THR A 216 -37.43 8.58 -39.10
C THR A 216 -36.64 8.92 -37.84
N LEU A 217 -35.31 8.73 -37.86
CA LEU A 217 -34.38 8.95 -36.75
C LEU A 217 -33.43 10.15 -36.96
N ASN A 218 -33.66 10.98 -38.00
CA ASN A 218 -32.96 12.25 -38.24
C ASN A 218 -33.85 13.46 -37.97
#